data_AF-A0A7D9DSM2-F1
#
_entry.id   AF-A0A7D9DSM2-F1
#
_cell.length_a   1.000
_cell.length_b   1.000
_cell.length_c   1.000
_cell.angle_alpha   90.00
_cell.angle_beta   90.00
_cell.angle_gamma   90.00
#
_symmetry.space_group_name_H-M   'P 1'
#
loop_
_entity.id
_entity.type
_entity.pdbx_description
1 polymer ?
#
loop_
_entity_poly.entity_id
_entity_poly.type
_entity_poly.pdbx_seq_one_letter_code
_entity_poly.pdbx_strand_id
1 'polypeptide(L)'
;MALGTQLIFALIAAAIALYYSGRSKTLIDSIDKAIFGSYGCIPAPNIEELTLQYFKTRGRAESIRMILQDNNIPYSEVNFSGDEWMEIKKIGIETGTFTFGQVPAITTKSGFSLVQSMGM
;
A
#
# COMPACT_ATOMS: atom_id res chain seq x y z
N MET A 1 25.26 17.99 33.61
CA MET A 1 24.27 17.80 32.52
C MET A 1 23.97 16.31 32.45
N ALA A 2 22.71 15.92 32.59
CA ALA A 2 22.33 14.52 32.68
C ALA A 2 22.67 13.79 31.37
N LEU A 3 23.16 12.55 31.46
CA LEU A 3 23.47 11.68 30.31
C LEU A 3 22.33 11.64 29.27
N GLY A 4 21.08 11.73 29.75
CA GLY A 4 19.88 11.80 28.92
C GLY A 4 19.81 13.02 27.99
N THR A 5 20.21 14.22 28.45
CA THR A 5 20.20 15.39 27.57
C THR A 5 21.27 15.31 26.49
N GLN A 6 22.46 14.77 26.78
CA GLN A 6 23.51 14.59 25.78
C GLN A 6 23.12 13.59 24.68
N LEU A 7 22.45 12.49 25.04
CA LEU A 7 21.93 11.52 24.08
C LEU A 7 20.87 12.12 23.16
N ILE A 8 19.96 12.95 23.69
CA ILE A 8 18.94 13.63 22.90
C ILE A 8 19.59 14.56 21.87
N PHE A 9 20.56 15.38 22.28
CA PHE A 9 21.28 16.26 21.33
C PHE A 9 22.04 15.48 20.27
N ALA A 10 22.66 14.35 20.63
CA ALA A 10 23.36 13.49 19.68
C ALA A 10 22.40 12.87 18.64
N LEU A 11 21.21 12.42 19.06
CA LEU A 11 20.20 11.88 18.15
C LEU A 11 19.65 12.95 17.19
N ILE A 12 19.39 14.15 17.70
CA ILE A 12 18.92 15.28 16.87
C ILE A 12 19.99 15.66 15.84
N ALA A 13 21.26 15.77 16.25
CA ALA A 13 22.36 16.10 15.34
C ALA A 13 22.55 15.02 14.26
N ALA A 14 22.43 13.74 14.62
CA ALA A 14 22.49 12.63 13.67
C ALA A 14 21.33 12.66 12.66
N ALA A 15 20.12 12.96 13.10
CA ALA A 15 18.96 13.09 12.22
C ALA A 15 19.12 14.25 11.23
N ILE A 16 19.62 15.40 11.70
CA ILE A 16 19.91 16.56 10.84
C ILE A 16 21.01 16.23 9.83
N ALA A 17 22.09 15.56 10.25
CA ALA A 17 23.17 15.14 9.36
C ALA A 17 22.70 14.16 8.28
N LEU A 18 21.83 13.21 8.63
CA LEU A 18 21.21 12.28 7.68
C LEU A 18 20.31 13.00 6.67
N TYR A 19 19.58 14.02 7.11
CA TYR A 19 18.75 14.84 6.24
C TYR A 19 19.59 15.64 5.22
N TYR A 20 20.61 16.37 5.68
CA TYR A 20 21.45 17.20 4.82
C TYR A 20 22.39 16.39 3.90
N SER A 21 22.79 15.19 4.31
CA SER A 21 23.68 14.34 3.50
C SER A 21 22.98 13.66 2.31
N GLY A 22 21.65 13.69 2.24
CA GLY A 22 20.88 13.00 1.21
C GLY A 22 20.96 11.46 1.29
N ARG A 23 21.62 10.90 2.31
CA ARG A 23 21.81 9.46 2.51
C ARG A 23 20.68 8.78 3.30
N SER A 24 19.66 9.54 3.69
CA SER A 24 18.47 9.02 4.41
C SER A 24 17.85 7.83 3.69
N LYS A 25 17.72 7.88 2.35
CA LYS A 25 17.16 6.79 1.54
C LYS A 25 17.93 5.47 1.68
N THR A 26 19.25 5.50 1.52
CA THR A 26 20.11 4.31 1.71
C THR A 26 20.02 3.70 3.11
N LEU A 27 19.81 4.54 4.13
CA LEU A 27 19.66 4.08 5.51
C LEU A 27 18.29 3.43 5.72
N ILE A 28 17.23 4.04 5.18
CA ILE A 28 15.87 3.47 5.18
C ILE A 28 15.87 2.13 4.44
N ASP A 29 16.43 2.08 3.22
CA ASP A 29 16.50 0.86 2.41
C ASP A 29 17.26 -0.27 3.13
N SER A 30 18.30 0.07 3.91
CA SER A 30 19.06 -0.90 4.72
C SER A 30 18.27 -1.40 5.93
N ILE A 31 17.48 -0.52 6.55
CA ILE A 31 16.56 -0.89 7.64
C ILE A 31 15.45 -1.78 7.10
N ASP A 32 14.83 -1.42 5.98
CA ASP A 32 13.78 -2.19 5.33
C ASP A 32 14.27 -3.59 4.97
N LYS A 33 15.49 -3.70 4.41
CA LYS A 33 16.11 -5.01 4.16
C LYS A 33 16.29 -5.82 5.45
N ALA A 34 16.70 -5.18 6.54
CA ALA A 34 16.92 -5.87 7.81
C ALA A 34 15.62 -6.35 8.46
N ILE A 35 14.53 -5.59 8.34
CA ILE A 35 13.23 -5.90 8.96
C ILE A 35 12.39 -6.83 8.07
N PHE A 36 12.27 -6.51 6.79
CA PHE A 36 11.34 -7.15 5.85
C PHE A 36 12.02 -8.10 4.86
N GLY A 37 13.35 -8.18 4.86
CA GLY A 37 14.11 -9.05 3.95
C GLY A 37 14.19 -8.55 2.50
N SER A 38 13.50 -7.45 2.17
CA SER A 38 13.46 -6.84 0.83
C SER A 38 13.64 -5.32 0.91
N TYR A 39 14.20 -4.74 -0.14
CA TYR A 39 14.39 -3.30 -0.25
C TYR A 39 13.07 -2.60 -0.62
N GLY A 40 12.66 -1.60 0.16
CA GLY A 40 11.56 -0.70 -0.20
C GLY A 40 10.15 -1.30 -0.14
N CYS A 41 9.99 -2.52 0.37
CA CYS A 41 8.67 -3.11 0.58
C CYS A 41 8.20 -2.82 2.01
N ILE A 42 7.30 -1.84 2.16
CA ILE A 42 6.54 -1.69 3.41
C ILE A 42 5.37 -2.70 3.33
N PRO A 43 5.21 -3.61 4.30
CA PRO A 43 4.08 -4.52 4.29
C PRO A 43 2.78 -3.73 4.33
N ALA A 44 1.81 -4.13 3.50
CA ALA A 44 0.50 -3.51 3.48
C ALA A 44 -0.12 -3.59 4.89
N PRO A 45 -0.50 -2.45 5.50
CA PRO A 45 -1.04 -2.46 6.85
C PRO A 45 -2.41 -3.14 6.86
N ASN A 46 -2.60 -4.12 7.76
CA ASN A 46 -3.88 -4.81 7.98
C ASN A 46 -4.51 -5.38 6.69
N ILE A 47 -4.03 -6.54 6.25
CA ILE A 47 -4.58 -7.33 5.13
C ILE A 47 -5.89 -8.05 5.52
N GLU A 48 -6.49 -7.71 6.66
CA GLU A 48 -7.74 -8.31 7.13
C GLU A 48 -8.92 -7.82 6.27
N GLU A 49 -9.78 -8.77 5.87
CA GLU A 49 -11.00 -8.51 5.08
C GLU A 49 -10.73 -7.77 3.76
N LEU A 50 -9.80 -8.30 2.96
CA LEU A 50 -9.46 -7.74 1.65
C LEU A 50 -10.62 -7.89 0.67
N THR A 51 -10.95 -6.81 -0.04
CA THR A 51 -11.99 -6.78 -1.08
C THR A 51 -11.40 -6.34 -2.41
N LEU A 52 -11.54 -7.19 -3.43
CA LEU A 52 -11.17 -6.92 -4.82
C LEU A 52 -12.39 -6.43 -5.59
N GLN A 53 -12.29 -5.23 -6.17
CA GLN A 53 -13.35 -4.59 -6.93
C GLN A 53 -12.98 -4.61 -8.42
N TYR A 54 -13.78 -5.31 -9.23
CA TYR A 54 -13.55 -5.42 -10.67
C TYR A 54 -14.83 -5.80 -11.43
N PHE A 55 -14.72 -6.03 -12.74
CA PHE A 55 -15.79 -6.63 -13.53
C PHE A 55 -15.82 -8.15 -13.35
N LYS A 56 -16.99 -8.78 -13.62
CA LYS A 56 -17.17 -10.24 -13.63
C LYS A 56 -16.47 -10.93 -14.81
N THR A 57 -15.18 -10.66 -14.98
CA THR A 57 -14.29 -11.19 -16.00
C THR A 57 -12.90 -11.39 -15.39
N ARG A 58 -12.03 -12.15 -16.06
CA ARG A 58 -10.62 -12.32 -15.64
C ARG A 58 -9.87 -10.97 -15.70
N GLY A 59 -9.71 -10.46 -16.92
CA GLY A 59 -9.12 -9.15 -17.20
C GLY A 59 -7.80 -8.89 -16.46
N ARG A 60 -7.60 -7.66 -16.02
CA ARG A 60 -6.40 -7.23 -15.28
C ARG A 60 -6.41 -7.62 -13.80
N ALA A 61 -7.54 -8.10 -13.28
CA ALA A 61 -7.66 -8.55 -11.89
C ALA A 61 -7.11 -9.97 -11.68
N GLU A 62 -6.90 -10.73 -12.75
CA GLU A 62 -6.51 -12.13 -12.65
C GLU A 62 -5.15 -12.33 -11.98
N SER A 63 -4.17 -11.47 -12.27
CA SER A 63 -2.87 -11.54 -11.60
C SER A 63 -3.00 -11.37 -10.10
N ILE A 64 -3.87 -10.46 -9.65
CA ILE A 64 -4.15 -10.25 -8.23
C ILE A 64 -4.80 -11.50 -7.64
N ARG A 65 -5.82 -12.08 -8.30
CA ARG A 65 -6.48 -13.31 -7.82
C ARG A 65 -5.49 -14.45 -7.64
N MET A 66 -4.62 -14.66 -8.64
CA MET A 66 -3.60 -15.70 -8.59
C MET A 66 -2.64 -15.50 -7.42
N ILE A 67 -2.15 -14.28 -7.21
CA ILE A 67 -1.24 -13.97 -6.09
C ILE A 67 -1.93 -14.21 -4.74
N LEU A 68 -3.18 -13.75 -4.58
CA LEU A 68 -3.93 -13.93 -3.34
C LEU A 68 -4.21 -15.42 -3.07
N GLN A 69 -4.60 -16.19 -4.08
CA GLN A 69 -4.83 -17.62 -3.94
C GLN A 69 -3.54 -18.41 -3.65
N ASP A 70 -2.45 -18.14 -4.36
CA ASP A 70 -1.15 -18.81 -4.18
C ASP A 70 -0.61 -18.59 -2.75
N ASN A 71 -0.88 -17.41 -2.17
CA ASN A 71 -0.50 -17.06 -0.81
C ASN A 71 -1.56 -17.40 0.25
N ASN A 72 -2.66 -18.07 -0.11
CA ASN A 72 -3.78 -18.43 0.78
C ASN A 72 -4.37 -17.21 1.53
N ILE A 73 -4.40 -16.04 0.90
CA ILE A 73 -4.97 -14.83 1.48
C ILE A 73 -6.48 -14.82 1.20
N PRO A 74 -7.35 -14.85 2.22
CA PRO A 74 -8.79 -14.78 2.02
C PRO A 74 -9.19 -13.38 1.53
N TYR A 75 -10.04 -13.32 0.51
CA TYR A 75 -10.55 -12.07 -0.03
C TYR A 75 -11.98 -12.20 -0.55
N SER A 76 -12.70 -11.08 -0.61
CA SER A 76 -14.05 -10.96 -1.19
C SER A 76 -13.98 -10.28 -2.55
N GLU A 77 -14.88 -10.62 -3.47
CA GLU A 77 -14.98 -9.94 -4.78
C GLU A 77 -16.29 -9.16 -4.90
N VAL A 78 -16.17 -7.89 -5.25
CA VAL A 78 -17.30 -7.07 -5.71
C VAL A 78 -17.20 -6.96 -7.22
N ASN A 79 -18.20 -7.51 -7.90
CA ASN A 79 -18.23 -7.61 -9.35
C ASN A 79 -19.24 -6.61 -9.93
N PHE A 80 -18.75 -5.66 -10.70
CA PHE A 80 -19.58 -4.66 -11.38
C PHE A 80 -20.00 -5.14 -12.77
N SER A 81 -21.16 -4.70 -13.20
CA SER A 81 -21.62 -4.70 -14.59
C SER A 81 -21.21 -3.40 -15.30
N GLY A 82 -21.19 -3.42 -16.63
CA GLY A 82 -20.83 -2.24 -17.42
C GLY A 82 -21.80 -1.07 -17.25
N ASP A 83 -23.08 -1.37 -17.01
CA ASP A 83 -24.15 -0.38 -16.95
C ASP A 83 -24.09 0.46 -15.67
N GLU A 84 -23.75 -0.15 -14.53
CA GLU A 84 -23.60 0.55 -13.24
C GLU A 84 -22.22 1.19 -13.03
N TRP A 85 -21.23 0.85 -13.87
CA TRP A 85 -19.85 1.28 -13.68
C TRP A 85 -19.68 2.80 -13.68
N MET A 86 -20.45 3.53 -14.51
CA MET A 86 -20.34 4.98 -14.58
C MET A 86 -20.72 5.66 -13.26
N GLU A 87 -21.75 5.15 -12.58
CA GLU A 87 -22.21 5.65 -11.29
C GLU A 87 -21.25 5.25 -10.17
N ILE A 88 -20.85 3.98 -10.15
CA ILE A 88 -19.89 3.43 -9.17
C ILE A 88 -18.54 4.14 -9.27
N LYS A 89 -18.05 4.40 -10.49
CA LYS A 89 -16.81 5.14 -10.72
C LYS A 89 -16.88 6.54 -10.14
N LYS A 90 -18.01 7.24 -10.33
CA LYS A 90 -18.20 8.60 -9.79
C LYS A 90 -18.13 8.58 -8.26
N ILE A 91 -18.89 7.69 -7.64
CA ILE A 91 -18.90 7.51 -6.18
C ILE A 91 -17.48 7.17 -5.68
N GLY A 92 -16.81 6.22 -6.32
CA GLY A 92 -15.49 5.79 -5.88
C GLY A 92 -14.38 6.83 -6.08
N ILE A 93 -14.54 7.77 -7.02
CA ILE A 93 -13.65 8.94 -7.12
C ILE A 93 -13.90 9.89 -5.95
N GLU A 94 -15.17 10.15 -5.61
CA GLU A 94 -15.57 11.02 -4.49
C GLU A 94 -15.14 10.46 -3.12
N THR A 95 -15.27 9.15 -2.92
CA THR A 95 -14.82 8.48 -1.68
C THR A 95 -13.32 8.19 -1.65
N GLY A 96 -12.61 8.37 -2.76
CA GLY A 96 -11.18 8.06 -2.91
C GLY A 96 -10.86 6.58 -3.11
N THR A 97 -11.87 5.69 -3.13
CA THR A 97 -11.72 4.25 -3.40
C THR A 97 -11.10 3.97 -4.76
N PHE A 98 -11.56 4.67 -5.79
CA PHE A 98 -10.97 4.65 -7.14
C PHE A 98 -10.24 5.97 -7.37
N THR A 99 -9.10 6.17 -6.72
CA THR A 99 -8.32 7.43 -6.78
C THR A 99 -8.08 7.92 -8.22
N PHE A 100 -7.90 6.99 -9.16
CA PHE A 100 -7.72 7.28 -10.59
C PHE A 100 -8.94 6.98 -11.47
N GLY A 101 -10.08 6.63 -10.86
CA GLY A 101 -11.28 6.20 -11.57
C GLY A 101 -11.06 4.92 -12.39
N GLN A 102 -10.21 4.03 -11.90
CA GLN A 102 -9.78 2.79 -12.55
C GLN A 102 -9.96 1.59 -11.62
N VAL A 103 -10.12 0.42 -12.24
CA VAL A 103 -10.13 -0.90 -11.60
C VAL A 103 -9.13 -1.82 -12.35
N PRO A 104 -8.55 -2.86 -11.73
CA PRO A 104 -8.86 -3.39 -10.40
C PRO A 104 -8.44 -2.47 -9.27
N ALA A 105 -9.23 -2.52 -8.18
CA ALA A 105 -8.96 -1.83 -6.93
C ALA A 105 -9.05 -2.82 -5.76
N ILE A 106 -8.16 -2.68 -4.79
CA ILE A 106 -8.14 -3.45 -3.55
C ILE A 106 -8.47 -2.50 -2.41
N THR A 107 -9.41 -2.88 -1.56
CA THR A 107 -9.73 -2.18 -0.33
C THR A 107 -9.64 -3.12 0.87
N THR A 108 -9.26 -2.58 2.01
CA THR A 108 -9.25 -3.30 3.30
C THR A 108 -10.13 -2.57 4.30
N LYS A 109 -10.57 -3.26 5.35
CA LYS A 109 -11.37 -2.66 6.43
C LYS A 109 -10.64 -1.53 7.16
N SER A 110 -9.31 -1.57 7.18
CA SER A 110 -8.47 -0.54 7.79
C SER A 110 -8.51 0.80 7.03
N GLY A 111 -9.19 0.86 5.88
CA GLY A 111 -9.29 2.05 5.04
C GLY A 111 -8.18 2.16 4.00
N PHE A 112 -7.27 1.18 3.93
CA PHE A 112 -6.27 1.13 2.87
C PHE A 112 -6.92 0.78 1.53
N SER A 113 -6.65 1.61 0.52
CA SER A 113 -7.14 1.46 -0.85
C SER A 113 -5.97 1.53 -1.83
N LEU A 114 -5.88 0.56 -2.74
CA LEU A 114 -4.92 0.52 -3.83
C LEU A 114 -5.64 0.35 -5.16
N VAL A 115 -5.16 1.05 -6.17
CA VAL A 115 -5.60 0.97 -7.56
C VAL A 115 -4.41 0.63 -8.45
N GLN A 116 -4.67 0.01 -9.61
CA GLN A 116 -3.71 -0.59 -10.57
C GLN A 116 -3.44 -2.08 -10.33
N SER A 117 -3.35 -2.85 -11.43
CA SER A 117 -3.03 -4.29 -11.39
C SER A 117 -1.57 -4.60 -11.10
N MET A 118 -0.68 -3.64 -11.38
CA MET A 118 0.77 -3.73 -11.24
C MET A 118 1.27 -2.45 -10.56
N GLY A 119 0.69 -2.12 -9.40
CA GLY A 119 1.21 -1.02 -8.58
C GLY A 119 2.64 -1.34 -8.16
N MET A 120 3.57 -0.44 -8.50
CA MET A 120 4.98 -0.50 -8.13
C MET A 120 5.23 0.43 -6.95
#